data_AF-A0A7Y2H6X7-F1
#
_entry.id   AF-A0A7Y2H6X7-F1
#
_cell.length_a   1.000
_cell.length_b   1.000
_cell.length_c   1.000
_cell.angle_alpha   90.00
_cell.angle_beta   90.00
_cell.angle_gamma   90.00
#
_symmetry.space_group_name_H-M   'P 1'
#
loop_
_entity.id
_entity.type
_entity.pdbx_description
1 polymer ?
#
loop_
_entity_poly.entity_id
_entity_poly.type
_entity_poly.pdbx_seq_one_letter_code
_entity_poly.pdbx_strand_id
1 'polypeptide(L)'
;GYPYEFTNPIAGKTGTTQNNSDGWFIGMVPNLVTGVWVGGEERSVHFKSITYGQGASMALPIWALYMKKNYEEEELAISKEEFTEPEDLSIRVDCDKLPEETEIEADLEDDMDDLDF
;
A
#
# COMPACT_ATOMS: atom_id res chain seq x y z
N GLY A 1 5.06 -9.38 12.18
CA GLY A 1 5.72 -8.18 11.63
C GLY A 1 6.81 -7.72 12.56
N TYR A 2 8.07 -8.05 12.27
CA TYR A 2 9.21 -7.47 13.00
C TYR A 2 9.30 -5.96 12.72
N PRO A 3 9.68 -5.11 13.69
CA PRO A 3 10.02 -5.42 15.09
C PRO A 3 8.83 -5.37 16.07
N TYR A 4 7.60 -5.15 15.59
CA TYR A 4 6.43 -4.86 16.44
C TYR A 4 5.63 -6.09 16.88
N GLU A 5 6.02 -7.27 16.41
CA GLU A 5 5.48 -8.58 16.81
C GLU A 5 4.00 -8.83 16.44
N PHE A 6 3.48 -8.14 15.42
CA PHE A 6 2.15 -8.48 14.88
C PHE A 6 2.13 -9.90 14.30
N THR A 7 1.16 -10.72 14.67
CA THR A 7 1.02 -12.11 14.19
C THR A 7 -0.17 -12.30 13.25
N ASN A 8 -1.11 -11.36 13.24
CA ASN A 8 -2.29 -11.41 12.38
C ASN A 8 -2.02 -10.84 10.97
N PRO A 9 -2.85 -11.19 9.98
CA PRO A 9 -2.79 -10.60 8.65
C PRO A 9 -3.08 -9.10 8.71
N ILE A 10 -2.21 -8.32 8.09
CA ILE A 10 -2.30 -6.86 7.97
C ILE A 10 -1.92 -6.51 6.55
N ALA A 11 -2.80 -5.79 5.85
CA ALA A 11 -2.47 -5.20 4.57
C ALA A 11 -1.90 -3.80 4.78
N GLY A 12 -0.93 -3.39 3.97
CA GLY A 12 -0.40 -2.04 4.08
C GLY A 12 0.47 -1.62 2.91
N LYS A 13 0.60 -0.30 2.75
CA LYS A 13 1.39 0.32 1.69
C LYS A 13 2.09 1.57 2.20
N THR A 14 3.34 1.72 1.80
CA THR A 14 4.15 2.92 2.02
C THR A 14 4.03 3.89 0.87
N GLY A 15 4.14 5.18 1.18
CA GLY A 15 4.34 6.27 0.22
C GLY A 15 5.46 7.19 0.70
N THR A 16 6.24 7.71 -0.23
CA THR A 16 7.32 8.66 0.04
C THR A 16 7.34 9.69 -1.08
N THR A 17 7.30 10.98 -0.76
CA THR A 17 7.47 12.02 -1.78
C THR A 17 8.93 12.17 -2.18
N GLN A 18 9.17 12.81 -3.33
CA GLN A 18 10.52 13.15 -3.74
C GLN A 18 11.19 14.09 -2.72
N ASN A 19 12.51 14.03 -2.67
CA ASN A 19 13.32 14.76 -1.67
C ASN A 19 13.04 14.37 -0.20
N ASN A 20 12.30 13.29 0.04
CA ASN A 20 12.00 12.79 1.38
C ASN A 20 11.27 13.81 2.27
N SER A 21 10.41 14.65 1.67
CA SER A 21 9.65 15.67 2.38
C SER A 21 8.48 15.08 3.17
N ASP A 22 7.87 14.01 2.65
CA ASP A 22 6.68 13.38 3.23
C ASP A 22 6.77 11.86 3.24
N GLY A 23 6.26 11.30 4.33
CA GLY A 23 6.11 9.88 4.57
C GLY A 23 4.68 9.48 4.80
N TRP A 24 4.25 8.41 4.16
CA TRP A 24 2.94 7.81 4.38
C TRP A 24 3.07 6.33 4.69
N PHE A 25 2.21 5.88 5.61
CA PHE A 25 1.89 4.48 5.76
C PHE A 25 0.39 4.33 5.92
N ILE A 26 -0.23 3.59 5.00
CA ILE A 26 -1.62 3.18 5.11
C ILE A 26 -1.60 1.70 5.47
N GLY A 27 -2.24 1.33 6.57
CA GLY A 27 -2.38 -0.06 7.00
C GLY A 27 -3.82 -0.37 7.38
N MET A 28 -4.23 -1.61 7.16
CA MET A 28 -5.59 -2.05 7.45
C MET A 28 -5.65 -3.50 7.96
N VAL A 29 -6.74 -3.75 8.68
CA VAL A 29 -7.31 -5.06 9.05
C VAL A 29 -8.78 -5.08 8.59
N PRO A 30 -9.50 -6.21 8.64
CA PRO A 30 -10.82 -6.32 8.02
C PRO A 30 -11.83 -5.21 8.40
N ASN A 31 -11.76 -4.68 9.61
CA ASN A 31 -12.70 -3.68 10.11
C ASN A 31 -12.09 -2.30 10.45
N LEU A 32 -10.81 -2.07 10.16
CA LEU A 32 -10.15 -0.79 10.44
C LEU A 32 -9.08 -0.48 9.39
N VAL A 33 -9.16 0.73 8.83
CA VAL A 33 -8.08 1.35 8.03
C VAL A 33 -7.50 2.53 8.79
N THR A 34 -6.19 2.67 8.76
CA THR A 34 -5.49 3.80 9.38
C THR A 34 -4.39 4.30 8.47
N GLY A 35 -4.40 5.61 8.21
CA GLY A 35 -3.34 6.31 7.51
C GLY A 35 -2.53 7.18 8.46
N VAL A 36 -1.22 7.12 8.35
CA VAL A 36 -0.30 8.01 9.06
C VAL A 36 0.53 8.78 8.04
N TRP A 37 0.60 10.10 8.25
CA TRP A 37 1.48 11.00 7.54
C TRP A 37 2.50 11.61 8.48
N VAL A 38 3.72 11.78 7.98
CA VAL A 38 4.79 12.55 8.61
C VAL A 38 5.38 13.47 7.57
N GLY A 39 5.41 14.77 7.84
CA GLY A 39 5.97 15.80 6.98
C GLY A 39 5.95 17.16 7.68
N GLY A 40 6.43 18.18 6.98
CA GLY A 40 6.34 19.58 7.41
C GLY A 40 5.25 20.33 6.65
N GLU A 41 4.77 21.43 7.23
CA GLU A 41 3.85 22.35 6.54
C GLU A 41 4.49 22.91 5.26
N GLU A 42 5.77 23.29 5.34
CA GLU A 42 6.58 23.62 4.17
C GLU A 42 7.38 22.42 3.67
N ARG A 43 7.33 22.15 2.36
CA ARG A 43 8.08 21.05 1.71
C ARG A 43 9.60 21.19 1.79
N SER A 44 10.09 22.40 2.07
CA SER A 44 11.49 22.69 2.35
C SER A 44 12.00 21.98 3.61
N VAL A 45 11.09 21.65 4.54
CA VAL A 45 11.36 20.78 5.67
C VAL A 45 11.32 19.34 5.18
N HIS A 46 12.48 18.71 5.12
CA HIS A 46 12.60 17.33 4.66
C HIS A 46 13.73 16.59 5.37
N PHE A 47 13.66 15.26 5.32
CA PHE A 47 14.74 14.43 5.83
C PHE A 47 15.94 14.49 4.89
N LYS A 48 17.14 14.48 5.49
CA LYS A 48 18.39 14.59 4.74
C LYS A 48 18.66 13.39 3.81
N SER A 49 18.12 12.21 4.12
CA SER A 49 18.31 11.01 3.31
C SER A 49 17.08 10.09 3.33
N ILE A 50 16.97 9.25 2.29
CA ILE A 50 15.90 8.25 2.16
C ILE A 50 15.90 7.23 3.30
N THR A 51 17.05 6.96 3.91
CA THR A 51 17.17 6.02 5.04
C THR A 51 16.22 6.40 6.19
N TYR A 52 16.13 7.70 6.48
CA TYR A 52 15.24 8.23 7.50
C TYR A 52 13.92 8.73 6.92
N GLY A 53 13.96 9.21 5.68
CA GLY A 53 12.87 9.86 5.01
C GLY A 53 12.06 8.98 4.06
N GLN A 54 12.09 7.66 4.21
CA GLN A 54 11.10 6.75 3.61
C GLN A 54 9.88 6.55 4.52
N GLY A 55 8.69 6.34 3.94
CA GLY A 55 7.46 6.11 4.71
C GLY A 55 7.53 4.98 5.74
N ALA A 56 8.33 3.94 5.47
CA ALA A 56 8.60 2.84 6.41
C ALA A 56 9.41 3.25 7.64
N SER A 57 10.24 4.29 7.54
CA SER A 57 11.04 4.81 8.65
C SER A 57 10.31 5.91 9.41
N MET A 58 9.45 6.68 8.74
CA MET A 58 8.73 7.81 9.35
C MET A 58 7.36 7.40 9.90
N ALA A 59 6.46 6.95 9.04
CA ALA A 59 5.03 6.81 9.35
C ALA A 59 4.68 5.42 9.93
N LEU A 60 5.31 4.36 9.42
CA LEU A 60 5.05 2.99 9.88
C LEU A 60 5.28 2.79 11.39
N PRO A 61 6.33 3.33 12.04
CA PRO A 61 6.51 3.16 13.49
C PRO A 61 5.38 3.75 14.32
N ILE A 62 4.86 4.92 13.92
CA ILE A 62 3.73 5.57 14.58
C ILE A 62 2.47 4.71 14.41
N TRP A 63 2.20 4.26 13.19
CA TRP A 63 1.08 3.36 12.90
C TRP A 63 1.15 2.07 13.73
N ALA A 64 2.34 1.46 13.84
CA ALA A 64 2.53 0.23 14.58
C ALA A 64 2.27 0.42 16.09
N LEU A 65 2.79 1.50 16.69
CA LEU A 65 2.52 1.80 18.09
C LEU A 65 1.04 2.11 18.35
N TYR A 66 0.39 2.81 17.43
CA TYR A 66 -1.05 3.06 17.47
C TYR A 66 -1.86 1.75 17.43
N MET A 67 -1.55 0.86 16.48
CA MET A 67 -2.26 -0.42 16.37
C MET A 67 -1.99 -1.37 17.53
N LYS A 68 -0.78 -1.38 18.11
CA LYS A 68 -0.50 -2.15 19.33
C LYS A 68 -1.43 -1.73 20.47
N LYS A 69 -1.57 -0.41 20.70
CA LYS A 69 -2.48 0.12 21.71
C LYS A 69 -3.93 -0.22 21.41
N ASN A 70 -4.36 -0.10 20.16
CA ASN A 70 -5.72 -0.48 19.78
C ASN A 70 -6.03 -1.95 20.04
N TYR A 71 -5.05 -2.84 19.88
CA TYR A 71 -5.23 -4.27 20.16
C TYR A 71 -5.18 -4.63 21.65
N GLU A 72 -4.68 -3.74 22.51
CA GLU A 72 -4.75 -3.87 23.96
C GLU A 72 -6.16 -3.53 24.48
N GLU A 73 -6.91 -2.71 23.72
CA GLU A 73 -8.24 -2.23 24.09
C GLU A 73 -9.36 -3.06 23.44
N GLU A 74 -9.82 -4.09 24.16
CA GLU A 74 -10.82 -5.05 23.67
C GLU A 74 -12.17 -4.40 23.28
N GLU A 75 -12.55 -3.30 23.93
CA GLU A 75 -13.79 -2.57 23.64
C GLU A 75 -13.85 -1.99 22.22
N LEU A 76 -12.68 -1.74 21.60
CA LEU A 76 -12.61 -1.26 20.22
C LEU A 76 -12.95 -2.35 19.20
N ALA A 77 -12.98 -3.62 19.62
CA ALA A 77 -13.31 -4.77 18.78
C ALA A 77 -12.54 -4.81 17.44
N ILE A 78 -11.26 -4.42 17.45
CA ILE A 78 -10.41 -4.41 16.25
C ILE A 78 -10.08 -5.84 15.83
N SER A 79 -10.37 -6.18 14.57
CA SER A 79 -10.23 -7.53 14.04
C SER A 79 -8.76 -7.96 13.92
N LYS A 80 -8.52 -9.22 14.26
CA LYS A 80 -7.25 -9.94 14.01
C LYS A 80 -7.45 -11.11 13.02
N GLU A 81 -8.59 -11.15 12.34
CA GLU A 81 -8.96 -12.20 11.39
C GLU A 81 -8.25 -12.02 10.04
N GLU A 82 -8.34 -13.05 9.19
CA GLU A 82 -7.85 -12.98 7.82
C GLU A 82 -8.80 -12.17 6.93
N PHE A 83 -8.28 -11.67 5.81
CA PHE A 83 -9.12 -11.02 4.79
C PHE A 83 -9.91 -12.07 4.02
N THR A 84 -11.20 -11.83 3.83
CA THR A 84 -12.04 -12.70 2.99
C THR A 84 -11.65 -12.51 1.53
N GLU A 85 -11.25 -13.59 0.87
CA GLU A 85 -11.04 -13.60 -0.57
C GLU A 85 -12.41 -13.52 -1.29
N PRO A 86 -12.54 -12.68 -2.34
CA PRO A 86 -13.77 -12.62 -3.12
C PRO A 86 -14.02 -13.92 -3.89
N GLU A 87 -15.28 -14.35 -4.00
CA GLU A 87 -15.67 -15.57 -4.73
C GLU A 87 -15.40 -15.47 -6.24
N ASP A 88 -15.62 -14.29 -6.82
CA ASP A 88 -15.43 -14.03 -8.25
C ASP A 88 -14.39 -12.92 -8.47
N LEU A 89 -13.28 -13.27 -9.12
CA LEU A 89 -12.27 -12.32 -9.60
C LEU A 89 -12.47 -12.08 -11.09
N SER A 90 -12.89 -10.86 -11.45
CA SER A 90 -13.06 -10.44 -12.85
C SER A 90 -11.74 -10.12 -13.56
N ILE A 91 -10.63 -10.12 -12.83
CA ILE A 91 -9.30 -9.80 -13.34
C ILE A 91 -8.37 -10.99 -13.21
N ARG A 92 -7.44 -11.11 -14.16
CA ARG A 92 -6.38 -12.11 -14.09
C ARG A 92 -5.34 -11.69 -13.05
N VAL A 93 -5.23 -12.48 -12.00
CA VAL A 93 -4.24 -12.29 -10.92
C VAL A 93 -3.02 -13.19 -11.04
N ASP A 94 -3.07 -14.20 -11.92
CA ASP A 94 -2.02 -15.18 -12.13
C ASP A 94 -1.17 -14.81 -13.37
N CYS A 95 0.03 -14.29 -13.15
CA CYS A 95 0.93 -13.84 -14.21
C CYS A 95 1.50 -14.99 -15.05
N ASP A 96 1.46 -16.23 -14.56
CA ASP A 96 2.07 -17.38 -15.24
C ASP A 96 1.11 -18.07 -16.23
N LYS A 97 -0.21 -17.90 -16.05
CA LYS A 97 -1.23 -18.50 -16.92
C LYS A 97 -1.49 -17.69 -18.19
N LEU A 98 -0.79 -17.96 -19.29
CA LEU A 98 -1.07 -17.32 -20.60
C LEU A 98 -2.59 -17.23 -20.87
N PRO A 99 -3.08 -16.10 -21.42
CA PRO A 99 -4.50 -15.98 -21.72
C PRO A 99 -4.87 -17.11 -22.69
N GLU A 100 -5.99 -17.80 -22.43
CA GLU A 100 -6.59 -18.59 -23.50
C GLU A 100 -6.85 -17.63 -24.67
N GLU A 101 -6.37 -17.98 -25.86
CA GLU A 101 -6.47 -17.20 -27.09
C GLU A 101 -7.92 -16.77 -27.30
N THR A 102 -8.25 -15.58 -26.84
CA THR A 102 -9.35 -14.81 -27.40
C THR A 102 -8.70 -14.08 -28.56
N GLU A 103 -9.14 -14.38 -29.77
CA GLU A 103 -8.76 -13.71 -31.00
C GLU A 103 -8.98 -12.20 -30.83
N ILE A 104 -7.95 -11.49 -30.37
CA ILE A 104 -7.86 -10.06 -30.55
C ILE A 104 -7.26 -9.91 -31.94
N GLU A 105 -8.13 -9.77 -32.94
CA GLU A 105 -7.73 -9.20 -34.22
C GLU A 105 -6.96 -7.92 -33.92
N ALA A 106 -5.67 -7.95 -34.22
CA ALA A 106 -4.77 -6.86 -34.03
C ALA A 106 -5.10 -5.77 -35.05
N ASP A 107 -5.92 -4.78 -34.66
CA ASP A 107 -5.95 -3.45 -35.30
C ASP A 107 -4.65 -2.67 -34.94
N LEU A 108 -3.49 -3.32 -35.13
CA LEU A 108 -2.17 -2.71 -34.93
C LEU A 108 -1.77 -1.79 -36.10
N GLU A 109 -2.56 -1.75 -37.18
CA GLU A 109 -2.32 -0.84 -38.31
C GLU A 109 -2.86 0.58 -38.03
N ASP A 110 -3.94 0.75 -37.27
CA ASP A 110 -4.54 2.08 -37.03
C ASP A 110 -3.73 2.96 -36.06
N ASP A 111 -2.97 2.38 -35.11
CA ASP A 111 -2.19 3.13 -34.11
C ASP A 111 -0.81 3.62 -34.63
N MET A 112 -0.38 3.19 -35.82
CA MET A 112 0.91 3.60 -36.40
C MET A 112 0.80 4.86 -37.27
N ASP A 113 -0.38 5.16 -37.81
CA ASP A 113 -0.61 6.34 -38.67
C ASP A 113 -0.72 7.65 -37.86
N ASP A 114 -0.94 7.57 -36.53
CA ASP A 114 -1.01 8.73 -35.62
C ASP A 114 0.35 9.13 -35.02
N LEU A 115 1.44 8.44 -35.36
CA LEU A 115 2.81 8.77 -34.93
C LEU A 115 3.61 9.44 -36.06
N ASP A 116 3.23 10.67 -36.39
CA ASP A 116 4.10 11.57 -37.16
C ASP A 116 5.30 12.00 -36.29
N PHE A 117 6.47 11.39 -36.54
CA PHE A 117 7.80 11.85 -36.10
C PHE A 117 8.65 12.30 -37.29
#